data_AF-A0A5N8HF45-F1
#
_entry.id   AF-A0A5N8HF45-F1
#
_cell.length_a   1.000
_cell.length_b   1.000
_cell.length_c   1.000
_cell.angle_alpha   90.00
_cell.angle_beta   90.00
_cell.angle_gamma   90.00
#
_symmetry.space_group_name_H-M   'P 1'
#
loop_
_entity.id
_entity.type
_entity.pdbx_description
1 polymer ?
#
loop_
_entity_poly.entity_id
_entity_poly.type
_entity_poly.pdbx_seq_one_letter_code
_entity_poly.pdbx_strand_id
1 'polypeptide(L)'
;VQFTTDQRKPWYIQALRPDGSPLTFGYDVLDLQENNIGVVGQGSRLFIRVDEIPTGIKVALNDEQNLFCTITFQHVIDENKTYICQ
;
A
#
# COMPACT_ATOMS: atom_id res chain seq x y z
N VAL A 1 -6.23 31.04 -6.03
CA VAL A 1 -6.53 29.66 -5.56
C VAL A 1 -5.29 29.16 -4.84
N GLN A 2 -5.42 28.60 -3.64
CA GLN A 2 -4.29 28.01 -2.90
C GLN A 2 -4.37 26.50 -3.05
N PHE A 3 -3.30 25.88 -3.57
CA PHE A 3 -3.17 24.43 -3.68
C PHE A 3 -2.21 23.94 -2.62
N THR A 4 -2.64 22.99 -1.80
CA THR A 4 -1.75 22.31 -0.86
C THR A 4 -0.93 21.28 -1.61
N THR A 5 0.39 21.34 -1.44
CA THR A 5 1.31 20.35 -2.03
C THR A 5 1.53 19.22 -1.02
N ASP A 6 1.38 17.98 -1.46
CA ASP A 6 1.73 16.82 -0.64
C ASP A 6 3.26 16.72 -0.57
N GLN A 7 3.83 16.88 0.64
CA GLN A 7 5.27 16.85 0.89
C GLN A 7 5.75 15.50 1.42
N ARG A 8 4.84 14.53 1.59
CA ARG A 8 5.15 13.21 2.14
C ARG A 8 6.07 12.45 1.20
N LYS A 9 6.93 11.60 1.76
CA LYS A 9 7.88 10.81 0.97
C LYS A 9 7.15 9.72 0.17
N PRO A 10 7.34 9.62 -1.15
CA PRO A 10 6.79 8.53 -1.95
C PRO A 10 7.60 7.24 -1.79
N TRP A 11 6.91 6.11 -1.88
CA TRP A 11 7.51 4.77 -1.88
C TRP A 11 6.82 3.88 -2.92
N TYR A 12 7.61 3.02 -3.55
CA TYR A 12 7.15 2.03 -4.52
C TYR A 12 7.38 0.62 -3.99
N ILE A 13 6.30 -0.10 -3.70
CA ILE A 13 6.37 -1.41 -3.04
C ILE A 13 5.84 -2.47 -3.98
N GLN A 14 6.65 -3.48 -4.29
CA GLN A 14 6.16 -4.66 -4.98
C GLN A 14 5.50 -5.60 -3.96
N ALA A 15 4.26 -6.02 -4.21
CA ALA A 15 3.60 -6.99 -3.34
C ALA A 15 2.72 -7.98 -4.12
N LEU A 16 2.50 -9.16 -3.54
CA LEU A 16 1.65 -10.21 -4.10
C LEU A 16 0.79 -10.82 -2.99
N ARG A 17 -0.30 -11.50 -3.35
CA ARG A 17 -1.07 -12.33 -2.42
C ARG A 17 -0.26 -13.58 -2.02
N PRO A 18 -0.62 -14.30 -0.94
CA PRO A 18 0.15 -15.45 -0.46
C PRO A 18 0.19 -16.61 -1.47
N ASP A 19 -0.83 -16.69 -2.33
CA ASP A 19 -0.93 -17.65 -3.43
C ASP A 19 -0.15 -17.22 -4.69
N GLY A 20 0.52 -16.06 -4.66
CA GLY A 20 1.26 -15.49 -5.79
C GLY A 20 0.41 -14.71 -6.79
N SER A 21 -0.91 -14.65 -6.60
CA SER A 21 -1.79 -13.86 -7.47
C SER A 21 -1.57 -12.34 -7.27
N PRO A 22 -1.83 -11.53 -8.32
CA PRO A 22 -1.59 -10.10 -8.24
C PRO A 22 -2.61 -9.39 -7.33
N LEU A 23 -2.21 -8.22 -6.85
CA LEU A 23 -3.12 -7.28 -6.20
C LEU A 23 -3.98 -6.58 -7.27
N THR A 24 -5.21 -6.26 -6.90
CA THR A 24 -6.16 -5.64 -7.83
C THR A 24 -5.74 -4.20 -8.11
N PHE A 25 -5.60 -3.86 -9.39
CA PHE A 25 -5.25 -2.51 -9.81
C PHE A 25 -6.29 -1.47 -9.37
N GLY A 26 -5.82 -0.29 -8.95
CA GLY A 26 -6.67 0.85 -8.59
C GLY A 26 -7.24 0.81 -7.18
N TYR A 27 -6.94 -0.24 -6.42
CA TYR A 27 -7.46 -0.41 -5.06
C TYR A 27 -6.68 0.44 -4.06
N ASP A 28 -7.38 0.89 -3.03
CA ASP A 28 -6.81 1.75 -2.00
C ASP A 28 -5.81 1.00 -1.12
N VAL A 29 -4.78 1.76 -0.71
CA VAL A 29 -3.83 1.35 0.31
C VAL A 29 -4.02 2.24 1.51
N LEU A 30 -4.33 1.62 2.64
CA LEU A 30 -4.64 2.29 3.90
C LEU A 30 -3.52 2.05 4.91
N ASP A 31 -3.31 3.00 5.81
CA ASP A 31 -2.58 2.72 7.05
C ASP A 31 -3.45 1.91 8.04
N LEU A 32 -2.88 1.58 9.20
CA LEU A 32 -3.60 0.84 10.24
C LEU A 32 -4.68 1.68 10.95
N GLN A 33 -4.68 2.99 10.74
CA GLN A 33 -5.72 3.92 11.20
C GLN A 33 -6.81 4.15 10.13
N GLU A 34 -6.76 3.39 9.03
CA GLU A 34 -7.69 3.45 7.90
C GLU A 34 -7.63 4.74 7.07
N ASN A 35 -6.54 5.50 7.17
CA ASN A 35 -6.32 6.63 6.27
C ASN A 35 -5.79 6.13 4.93
N ASN A 36 -6.32 6.65 3.84
CA ASN A 36 -5.76 6.41 2.51
C ASN A 36 -4.37 7.07 2.40
N ILE A 37 -3.38 6.24 2.10
CA ILE A 37 -1.98 6.66 1.92
C ILE A 37 -1.47 6.37 0.51
N GLY A 38 -2.27 5.73 -0.34
CA GLY A 38 -1.82 5.32 -1.66
C GLY A 38 -2.79 4.41 -2.41
N VAL A 39 -2.28 3.84 -3.50
CA VAL A 39 -3.05 3.02 -4.44
C VAL A 39 -2.21 1.88 -5.00
N VAL A 40 -2.85 0.78 -5.36
CA VAL A 40 -2.24 -0.32 -6.11
C VAL A 40 -2.11 0.06 -7.59
N GLY A 41 -0.87 0.19 -8.06
CA GLY A 41 -0.53 0.40 -9.46
C GLY A 41 -0.41 -0.90 -10.26
N GLN A 42 -0.12 -0.74 -11.55
CA GLN A 42 0.05 -1.86 -12.48
C GLN A 42 1.16 -2.82 -12.03
N GLY A 43 0.97 -4.13 -12.26
CA GLY A 43 1.94 -5.15 -11.86
C GLY A 43 2.01 -5.42 -10.35
N SER A 44 0.96 -5.06 -9.60
CA SER A 44 0.93 -5.15 -8.13
C SER A 44 2.00 -4.30 -7.44
N ARG A 45 2.28 -3.13 -8.02
CA ARG A 45 3.22 -2.16 -7.47
C ARG A 45 2.46 -1.05 -6.77
N LEU A 46 2.52 -1.03 -5.45
CA LEU A 46 1.86 -0.02 -4.63
C LEU A 46 2.65 1.28 -4.73
N PHE A 47 1.93 2.39 -4.85
CA PHE A 47 2.46 3.73 -4.68
C PHE A 47 1.85 4.33 -3.43
N ILE A 48 2.66 4.56 -2.40
CA ILE A 48 2.23 5.16 -1.14
C ILE A 48 3.02 6.43 -0.84
N ARG A 49 2.42 7.32 -0.05
CA ARG A 49 3.05 8.54 0.47
C ARG A 49 2.86 8.63 1.97
N VAL A 50 3.97 8.63 2.71
CA VAL A 50 3.97 8.66 4.18
C VAL A 50 5.13 9.52 4.69
N ASP A 51 4.91 10.21 5.81
CA ASP A 51 5.98 10.94 6.51
C ASP A 51 6.89 9.97 7.28
N GLU A 52 6.28 8.99 7.94
CA GLU A 52 6.95 7.93 8.69
C GLU A 52 6.57 6.56 8.16
N ILE A 53 7.51 5.61 8.18
CA ILE A 53 7.24 4.25 7.70
C ILE A 53 6.29 3.58 8.70
N PRO A 54 5.07 3.19 8.29
CA PRO A 54 4.14 2.54 9.19
C PRO A 54 4.64 1.13 9.53
N THR A 55 4.16 0.55 10.62
CA THR A 55 4.44 -0.86 10.96
C THR A 55 3.76 -1.84 10.01
N GLY A 56 2.69 -1.39 9.34
CA GLY A 56 2.04 -2.12 8.28
C GLY A 56 0.99 -1.29 7.57
N ILE A 57 0.47 -1.84 6.48
CA ILE A 57 -0.56 -1.24 5.63
C ILE A 57 -1.62 -2.29 5.30
N LYS A 58 -2.85 -1.81 5.10
CA LYS A 58 -3.97 -2.61 4.58
C LYS A 58 -4.12 -2.33 3.10
N VAL A 59 -4.30 -3.37 2.30
CA VAL A 59 -4.60 -3.27 0.87
C VAL A 59 -5.95 -3.93 0.65
N ALA A 60 -6.87 -3.22 0.00
CA ALA A 60 -8.16 -3.81 -0.31
C ALA A 60 -7.99 -5.01 -1.26
N LEU A 61 -8.77 -6.06 -1.00
CA LEU A 61 -8.96 -7.22 -1.87
C LEU A 61 -10.32 -7.16 -2.57
N ASN A 62 -11.32 -6.63 -1.86
CA ASN A 62 -12.66 -6.34 -2.34
C ASN A 62 -13.26 -5.21 -1.49
N ASP A 63 -13.44 -4.02 -2.08
CA ASP A 63 -13.98 -2.85 -1.39
C ASP A 63 -15.44 -3.05 -0.95
N GLU A 64 -16.26 -3.70 -1.77
CA GLU A 64 -17.69 -3.93 -1.46
C GLU A 64 -17.88 -4.83 -0.23
N GLN A 65 -16.93 -5.74 0.00
CA GLN A 65 -16.96 -6.69 1.10
C GLN A 65 -16.07 -6.30 2.29
N ASN A 66 -15.42 -5.13 2.21
CA ASN A 66 -14.48 -4.65 3.22
C ASN A 66 -13.37 -5.67 3.55
N LEU A 67 -12.94 -6.43 2.54
CA LEU A 67 -11.90 -7.45 2.65
C LEU A 67 -10.55 -6.82 2.34
N PHE A 68 -9.60 -6.98 3.26
CA PHE A 68 -8.24 -6.46 3.12
C PHE A 68 -7.22 -7.55 3.40
N CYS A 69 -6.06 -7.40 2.78
CA CYS A 69 -4.85 -8.07 3.23
C CYS A 69 -3.90 -7.05 3.86
N THR A 70 -2.96 -7.54 4.67
CA THR A 70 -2.01 -6.71 5.42
C THR A 70 -0.59 -6.98 4.97
N ILE A 71 0.19 -5.92 4.80
CA ILE A 71 1.64 -5.98 4.59
C ILE A 71 2.31 -5.36 5.80
N THR A 72 3.23 -6.08 6.44
CA THR A 72 3.97 -5.58 7.61
C THR A 72 5.39 -5.16 7.23
N PHE A 73 5.88 -4.08 7.83
CA PHE A 73 7.22 -3.55 7.64
C PHE A 73 8.03 -3.66 8.94
N GLN A 74 9.34 -3.91 8.83
CA GLN A 74 10.27 -3.89 9.96
C GLN A 74 10.91 -2.50 10.10
N HIS A 75 10.08 -1.45 10.20
CA HIS A 75 10.49 -0.03 10.24
C HIS A 75 11.27 0.49 9.02
N VAL A 76 11.46 -0.34 7.98
CA VAL A 76 12.08 0.01 6.71
C VAL A 76 11.25 -0.60 5.58
N ILE A 77 11.15 0.16 4.48
CA ILE A 77 10.61 -0.30 3.19
C ILE A 77 11.80 -0.57 2.27
N ASP A 78 11.93 -1.80 1.80
CA ASP A 78 12.90 -2.21 0.78
C ASP A 78 12.19 -2.33 -0.57
N GLU A 79 12.39 -1.35 -1.44
CA GLU A 79 11.74 -1.28 -2.76
C GLU A 79 12.22 -2.38 -3.73
N ASN A 80 13.28 -3.12 -3.39
CA ASN A 80 13.76 -4.26 -4.18
C ASN A 80 13.15 -5.60 -3.73
N LYS A 81 12.44 -5.61 -2.60
CA LYS A 81 11.79 -6.80 -2.06
C LYS A 81 10.36 -6.90 -2.58
N THR A 82 9.93 -8.12 -2.90
CA THR A 82 8.50 -8.43 -3.06
C THR A 82 7.91 -8.80 -1.71
N TYR A 83 6.94 -8.02 -1.25
CA TYR A 83 6.19 -8.26 -0.03
C TYR A 83 5.02 -9.20 -0.27
N ILE A 84 4.56 -9.86 0.79
CA ILE A 84 3.36 -10.69 0.76
C ILE A 84 2.26 -9.98 1.54
N CYS A 85 1.11 -9.84 0.90
CA CYS A 85 -0.10 -9.30 1.50
C CYS A 85 -0.88 -10.46 2.13
N GLN A 86 -0.92 -10.54 3.45
CA GLN A 86 -1.52 -11.66 4.21
C GLN A 86 -2.95 -11.39 4.64
#